data_AF-S6U2J2-F1
#
_entry.id   AF-S6U2J2-F1
#
_cell.length_a   1.000
_cell.length_b   1.000
_cell.length_c   1.000
_cell.angle_alpha   90.00
_cell.angle_beta   90.00
_cell.angle_gamma   90.00
#
_symmetry.space_group_name_H-M   'P 1'
#
loop_
_entity.id
_entity.type
_entity.pdbx_description
1 polymer ?
#
loop_
_entity_poly.entity_id
_entity_poly.type
_entity_poly.pdbx_seq_one_letter_code
_entity_poly.pdbx_strand_id
1 'polypeptide(L)' 'MDRFARKVDYLRMSVTDRCDFRCVYCMAEEMTFLPRQQILSLEEIHQVAERFVALGTRKIRLTGGEPLV' A
#
# COMPACT_ATOMS: atom_id res chain seq x y z
N MET A 1 3.50 17.93 -9.31
CA MET A 1 3.00 17.46 -10.63
C MET A 1 4.06 16.60 -11.26
N ASP A 2 3.68 15.57 -12.01
CA ASP A 2 4.65 14.77 -12.76
C ASP A 2 4.97 15.40 -14.14
N ARG A 3 5.80 14.70 -14.93
CA ARG A 3 6.22 15.16 -16.26
C ARG A 3 5.08 15.20 -17.30
N PHE A 4 3.92 14.63 -16.98
CA PHE A 4 2.71 14.63 -17.81
C PHE A 4 1.66 15.61 -17.26
N ALA A 5 2.06 16.53 -16.37
CA ALA A 5 1.19 17.50 -15.72
C ALA A 5 0.03 16.87 -14.91
N ARG A 6 0.17 15.62 -14.47
CA ARG A 6 -0.81 14.99 -13.59
C ARG A 6 -0.56 15.41 -12.14
N LYS A 7 -1.65 15.70 -11.43
CA LYS A 7 -1.62 15.94 -9.99
C LYS A 7 -1.71 14.61 -9.26
N VAL A 8 -0.83 14.41 -8.28
CA VAL A 8 -0.95 13.27 -7.37
C VAL A 8 -1.99 13.64 -6.32
N ASP A 9 -3.20 13.12 -6.46
CA ASP A 9 -4.32 13.35 -5.54
C ASP A 9 -4.80 12.05 -4.85
N TYR A 10 -4.27 10.90 -5.28
CA TYR A 10 -4.64 9.57 -4.82
C TYR A 10 -3.40 8.75 -4.45
N LEU A 11 -3.39 8.23 -3.22
CA LEU A 11 -2.34 7.36 -2.69
C LEU A 11 -2.93 5.98 -2.36
N ARG A 12 -2.36 4.92 -2.94
CA ARG A 12 -2.65 3.54 -2.56
C ARG A 12 -1.53 3.04 -1.66
N MET A 13 -1.86 2.59 -0.46
CA MET A 13 -0.88 2.07 0.50
C MET A 13 -1.12 0.59 0.74
N SER A 14 -0.14 -0.25 0.40
CA SER A 14 -0.16 -1.68 0.69
C SER A 14 0.38 -1.92 2.09
N VAL A 15 -0.46 -2.41 3.01
CA VAL A 15 -0.08 -2.60 4.42
C VAL A 15 0.42 -4.01 4.72
N THR A 16 0.08 -4.97 3.87
CA THR A 16 0.46 -6.38 4.00
C THR A 16 0.50 -7.03 2.62
N ASP A 17 1.32 -8.06 2.45
CA ASP A 17 1.34 -8.94 1.28
C ASP A 17 0.57 -10.25 1.52
N ARG A 18 0.07 -10.46 2.74
CA ARG A 18 -0.70 -11.64 3.12
C ARG A 18 -2.16 -11.51 2.73
N CYS A 19 -2.74 -12.62 2.28
CA CYS A 19 -4.15 -12.76 1.96
C CYS A 19 -4.62 -14.14 2.42
N ASP A 20 -5.82 -14.20 2.99
CA ASP A 20 -6.50 -15.46 3.36
C ASP A 20 -6.96 -16.25 2.13
N PHE A 21 -7.04 -15.60 0.97
CA PHE A 21 -7.39 -16.23 -0.29
C PHE A 21 -6.18 -16.45 -1.21
N ARG A 22 -6.26 -17.53 -2.00
CA ARG A 22 -5.30 -17.89 -3.06
C ARG A 22 -5.96 -17.80 -4.42
N CYS A 23 -6.41 -16.60 -4.78
CA CYS A 23 -7.09 -16.37 -6.05
C CYS A 23 -6.12 -16.57 -7.23
N VAL A 24 -6.44 -17.48 -8.16
CA VAL A 24 -5.60 -17.83 -9.33
C VAL A 24 -5.18 -16.61 -10.17
N TYR A 25 -6.02 -15.59 -10.26
CA TYR A 25 -5.75 -14.36 -11.03
C TYR A 25 -4.99 -13.28 -10.24
N CYS A 26 -4.72 -13.49 -8.94
CA CYS A 26 -4.15 -12.46 -8.07
C CYS A 26 -2.91 -12.94 -7.32
N MET A 27 -2.91 -14.17 -6.81
CA MET A 27 -1.88 -14.70 -5.94
C MET A 27 -1.33 -16.00 -6.54
N ALA A 28 0.00 -16.05 -6.70
CA ALA A 28 0.68 -17.25 -7.17
C ALA A 28 0.48 -18.42 -6.19
N GLU A 29 0.51 -19.64 -6.73
CA GLU A 29 0.27 -20.87 -5.97
C GLU A 29 1.37 -21.08 -4.91
N GLU A 30 2.62 -20.85 -5.27
CA GLU A 30 3.76 -20.80 -4.36
C GLU A 30 4.22 -19.35 -4.17
N MET A 31 3.96 -18.77 -2.99
CA MET A 31 4.32 -17.39 -2.67
C MET A 31 5.24 -17.35 -1.45
N THR A 32 6.31 -16.55 -1.54
CA THR A 32 7.18 -16.24 -0.40
C THR A 32 6.79 -14.87 0.14
N PHE A 33 6.24 -14.84 1.35
CA PHE A 33 5.88 -13.58 2.01
C PHE A 33 7.12 -12.85 2.51
N LEU A 34 7.05 -11.52 2.48
CA LEU A 34 8.07 -10.67 3.05
C LEU A 34 8.20 -10.93 4.55
N PRO A 35 9.44 -10.94 5.08
CA PRO A 35 9.66 -10.89 6.51
C PRO A 35 8.98 -9.64 7.09
N ARG A 36 8.33 -9.77 8.25
CA ARG A 36 7.58 -8.66 8.88
C ARG A 36 8.42 -7.41 9.13
N GLN A 37 9.73 -7.55 9.29
CA GLN A 37 10.68 -6.45 9.47
C GLN A 37 10.89 -5.59 8.21
N GLN A 38 10.50 -6.10 7.04
CA GLN A 38 10.57 -5.37 5.77
C GLN A 38 9.25 -4.68 5.42
N ILE A 39 8.20 -4.89 6.21
CA ILE A 39 6.91 -4.21 6.08
C ILE A 39 6.96 -2.97 6.96
N LEU A 40 6.49 -1.84 6.40
CA LEU A 40 6.44 -0.57 7.13
C LEU A 40 5.61 -0.71 8.41
N SER A 41 6.09 -0.10 9.49
CA SER A 41 5.32 0.03 10.73
C SER A 41 4.13 0.97 10.53
N LEU A 42 3.17 0.96 11.45
CA LEU A 42 2.02 1.87 11.42
C LEU A 42 2.47 3.33 11.53
N GLU A 43 3.51 3.60 12.32
CA GLU A 43 4.12 4.92 12.48
C GLU A 43 4.77 5.40 11.18
N GLU A 44 5.46 4.52 10.46
CA GLU A 44 6.08 4.84 9.17
C GLU A 44 5.02 5.11 8.10
N ILE A 45 3.98 4.28 8.04
CA ILE A 45 2.81 4.47 7.18
C ILE A 45 2.17 5.84 7.46
N HIS A 46 1.97 6.18 8.73
CA HIS A 46 1.40 7.46 9.13
C HIS A 46 2.27 8.64 8.67
N GLN A 47 3.58 8.60 8.91
CA GLN A 47 4.50 9.66 8.48
C GLN A 47 4.51 9.84 6.96
N VAL A 48 4.46 8.75 6.19
CA VAL A 48 4.37 8.81 4.73
C VAL A 48 3.04 9.45 4.31
N ALA A 49 1.92 8.99 4.87
CA ALA A 49 0.59 9.52 4.58
C ALA A 49 0.50 11.03 4.84
N GLU A 50 0.99 11.50 5.98
CA GLU A 50 1.00 12.92 6.35
C GLU A 50 1.76 13.76 5.32
N ARG A 51 2.96 13.34 4.92
CA ARG A 51 3.76 14.03 3.90
C ARG A 51 3.05 14.09 2.56
N PHE A 52 2.37 13.02 2.15
CA PHE A 52 1.60 12.99 0.90
C PHE A 52 0.37 13.90 0.93
N VAL A 53 -0.31 14.00 2.08
CA VAL A 53 -1.42 14.92 2.29
C VAL A 53 -0.93 16.37 2.20
N ALA A 54 0.22 16.69 2.81
CA ALA A 54 0.84 18.02 2.70
C ALA A 54 1.19 18.40 1.25
N LEU A 55 1.49 17.41 0.40
CA LEU A 55 1.74 17.59 -1.04
C LEU A 55 0.46 17.67 -1.90
N GLY A 56 -0.72 17.55 -1.29
CA GLY A 56 -2.03 17.73 -1.93
C GLY A 56 -2.78 16.45 -2.28
N THR A 57 -2.38 15.30 -1.72
CA THR A 57 -3.16 14.05 -1.79
C THR A 57 -4.48 14.23 -1.04
N ARG A 58 -5.59 13.80 -1.64
CA ARG A 58 -6.95 13.93 -1.07
C ARG A 58 -7.57 12.60 -0.70
N LYS A 59 -7.11 11.50 -1.29
CA LYS A 59 -7.67 10.18 -1.08
C LYS A 59 -6.55 9.18 -0.82
N ILE A 60 -6.64 8.50 0.32
CA ILE A 60 -5.75 7.39 0.68
C ILE A 60 -6.59 6.11 0.67
N ARG A 61 -6.14 5.10 -0.09
CA ARG A 61 -6.75 3.76 -0.08
C ARG A 61 -5.76 2.77 0.51
N LEU A 62 -6.14 2.17 1.63
CA LEU A 62 -5.42 1.04 2.19
C LEU A 62 -5.75 -0.23 1.39
N THR A 63 -4.73 -0.99 1.06
CA THR A 63 -4.78 -2.26 0.34
C THR A 63 -3.73 -3.22 0.91
N GLY A 64 -3.62 -4.41 0.33
CA GLY A 64 -2.60 -5.39 0.66
C GLY A 64 -2.82 -6.63 -0.18
N GLY A 65 -2.68 -7.79 0.45
CA GLY A 65 -3.65 -8.88 0.25
C GLY A 65 -4.97 -8.52 0.93
N GLU A 66 -5.24 -9.08 2.11
CA GLU A 66 -6.40 -8.72 2.94
C GLU A 66 -5.95 -7.76 4.07
N PRO A 67 -6.37 -6.48 4.07
CA PRO A 67 -5.83 -5.46 4.98
C PRO A 67 -6.08 -5.67 6.48
N LEU A 68 -6.99 -6.59 6.84
CA LEU A 68 -7.38 -6.87 8.23
C LEU A 68 -6.67 -8.09 8.84
N VAL A 69 -5.78 -8.73 8.06
CA VAL A 69 -4.97 -9.88 8.49
C VAL A 69 -3.67 -9.44 9.16
#